data_AF-A0A1J5DMS0-F1
#
_entry.id   AF-A0A1J5DMS0-F1
#
_cell.length_a   1.000
_cell.length_b   1.000
_cell.length_c   1.000
_cell.angle_alpha   90.00
_cell.angle_beta   90.00
_cell.angle_gamma   90.00
#
_symmetry.space_group_name_H-M   'P 1'
#
loop_
_entity.id
_entity.type
_entity.pdbx_description
1 polymer ?
#
loop_
_entity_poly.entity_id
_entity_poly.type
_entity_poly.pdbx_seq_one_letter_code
_entity_poly.pdbx_strand_id
1 'polypeptide(L)'
;MRTFSFPLLVAVILAMSSQLVAQETQTPPAEPVPLPAREWTLDGSILASNLDSDTPLMLPCIGESLLVYGDKLYVACGREGLVIVNAQPGARATIDAHVQHSDGAVTGVFELDGQLWLKLQRTEARPLAGSEPMLLGADTVVKNPQLPVKKVAEQAEKPAEPKTPTAVANVLETVEDTVIIDKGTEAGFAKGQHIELFVERSRSLGGNETANEEDRVAVGKILAISEGRASVELGINEEVPAGAQARYTELALTSSSMSPPRAEGLWEVSFMFRPFLALGTLGFGSVSEVEAAYRFDGPLVIRALFQPAALGIADDGDVLALAANVVAAYDTRLFEVGLGLGWSAVNDTPGVGFSSSDSTGGAPKTEGSGFESVENALSIMQAVRLGARDGLTLLANNNFVLFKDKFLYGGTNATIQIPTTAASWMLLRGGGGLAGYWYGEVALRVLFSGNGERDSLFMTVSLGAAGLFGEKEVVDGDYTYQESIGYGGPAAGFGLEWRL
;
A
#
# COMPACT_ATOMS: atom_id res chain seq x y z
N MET A 1 -19.53 -3.13 -37.47
CA MET A 1 -18.67 -2.32 -36.58
C MET A 1 -19.45 -1.11 -36.12
N ARG A 2 -20.02 -1.15 -34.92
CA ARG A 2 -20.63 0.02 -34.25
C ARG A 2 -19.78 0.30 -33.02
N THR A 3 -19.16 1.46 -32.99
CA THR A 3 -18.35 1.98 -31.88
C THR A 3 -19.27 2.35 -30.72
N PHE A 4 -19.20 1.59 -29.62
CA PHE A 4 -19.73 2.01 -28.33
C PHE A 4 -18.61 2.74 -27.59
N SER A 5 -18.83 4.03 -27.32
CA SER A 5 -17.96 4.85 -26.48
C SER A 5 -18.55 4.86 -25.07
N PHE A 6 -17.84 4.28 -24.10
CA PHE A 6 -18.16 4.38 -22.67
C PHE A 6 -17.29 5.49 -22.07
N PRO A 7 -17.85 6.54 -21.44
CA PRO A 7 -17.05 7.46 -20.65
C PRO A 7 -16.70 6.78 -19.31
N LEU A 8 -15.41 6.58 -19.09
CA LEU A 8 -14.82 6.12 -17.84
C LEU A 8 -14.85 7.27 -16.83
N LEU A 9 -15.85 7.31 -15.95
CA LEU A 9 -15.90 8.23 -14.82
C LEU A 9 -15.28 7.54 -13.60
N VAL A 10 -13.99 7.79 -13.37
CA VAL A 10 -13.31 7.43 -12.11
C VAL A 10 -13.61 8.54 -11.11
N ALA A 11 -14.70 8.39 -10.35
CA ALA A 11 -14.96 9.19 -9.18
C ALA A 11 -14.41 8.44 -7.95
N VAL A 12 -13.37 8.99 -7.35
CA VAL A 12 -12.81 8.54 -6.07
C VAL A 12 -13.89 8.77 -4.99
N ILE A 13 -14.43 7.68 -4.45
CA ILE A 13 -15.35 7.71 -3.31
C ILE A 13 -14.49 7.88 -2.04
N LEU A 14 -14.40 9.12 -1.59
CA LEU A 14 -14.09 9.49 -0.20
C LEU A 14 -15.21 10.44 0.25
N ALA A 15 -16.36 9.85 0.51
CA ALA A 15 -17.45 10.51 1.22
C ALA A 15 -17.91 9.54 2.31
N MET A 16 -17.27 9.67 3.48
CA MET A 16 -17.82 9.10 4.70
C MET A 16 -19.15 9.80 4.99
N SER A 17 -20.17 8.97 5.15
CA SER A 17 -21.54 9.31 5.48
C SER A 17 -21.65 9.86 6.90
N SER A 18 -21.88 11.17 7.03
CA SER A 18 -22.50 11.76 8.22
C SER A 18 -24.02 11.76 8.02
N GLN A 19 -24.71 10.69 8.43
CA GLN A 19 -26.14 10.78 8.70
C GLN A 19 -26.32 11.33 10.11
N LEU A 20 -26.55 12.63 10.21
CA LEU A 20 -27.09 13.25 11.43
C LEU A 20 -28.52 12.75 11.64
N VAL A 21 -28.73 12.15 12.82
CA VAL A 21 -30.06 11.96 13.39
C VAL A 21 -30.62 13.35 13.71
N ALA A 22 -31.75 13.72 13.10
CA ALA A 22 -32.48 14.93 13.44
C ALA A 22 -33.23 14.72 14.76
N GLN A 23 -32.64 15.13 15.88
CA GLN A 23 -33.36 15.36 17.14
C GLN A 23 -33.90 16.80 17.14
N GLU A 24 -35.22 16.92 17.25
CA GLU A 24 -35.94 18.18 17.43
C GLU A 24 -35.53 18.79 18.78
N THR A 25 -34.62 19.78 18.74
CA THR A 25 -34.06 20.42 19.93
C THR A 25 -34.59 21.85 20.03
N GLN A 26 -35.13 22.21 21.20
CA GLN A 26 -35.64 23.54 21.53
C GLN A 26 -34.58 24.63 21.26
N THR A 27 -34.98 25.68 20.53
CA THR A 27 -34.10 26.76 20.06
C THR A 27 -33.52 27.59 21.21
N PRO A 28 -32.20 27.55 21.45
CA PRO A 28 -31.52 28.48 22.36
C PRO A 28 -31.45 29.89 21.72
N PRO A 29 -31.23 30.96 22.51
CA PRO A 29 -31.07 32.32 21.99
C PRO A 29 -29.94 32.36 20.94
N ALA A 30 -30.20 33.06 19.82
CA ALA A 30 -29.34 33.10 18.66
C ALA A 30 -27.90 33.50 19.03
N GLU A 31 -26.99 32.51 18.99
CA GLU A 31 -25.56 32.78 19.00
C GLU A 31 -25.20 33.63 17.77
N PRO A 32 -24.26 34.58 17.92
CA PRO A 32 -23.79 35.37 16.80
C PRO A 32 -23.26 34.42 15.73
N VAL A 33 -23.83 34.51 14.52
CA VAL A 33 -23.39 33.70 13.37
C VAL A 33 -21.88 33.92 13.19
N PRO A 34 -21.04 32.88 13.36
CA PRO A 34 -19.61 33.03 13.16
C PRO A 34 -19.39 33.49 11.72
N LEU A 35 -18.64 34.58 11.56
CA LEU A 35 -18.24 35.04 10.24
C LEU A 35 -17.50 33.89 9.54
N PRO A 36 -17.74 33.66 8.24
CA PRO A 36 -17.05 32.61 7.51
C PRO A 36 -15.54 32.78 7.66
N ALA A 37 -14.83 31.67 7.89
CA ALA A 37 -13.39 31.69 7.97
C ALA A 37 -12.79 32.17 6.64
N ARG A 38 -11.77 33.02 6.73
CA ARG A 38 -11.03 33.50 5.56
C ARG A 38 -10.16 32.36 5.03
N GLU A 39 -10.48 31.87 3.84
CA GLU A 39 -9.71 30.83 3.17
C GLU A 39 -8.72 31.48 2.19
N TRP A 40 -7.50 30.96 2.18
CA TRP A 40 -6.43 31.44 1.33
C TRP A 40 -6.04 30.37 0.31
N THR A 41 -5.85 30.79 -0.94
CA THR A 41 -5.38 29.92 -2.03
C THR A 41 -4.04 30.44 -2.55
N LEU A 42 -3.10 29.51 -2.76
CA LEU A 42 -1.79 29.75 -3.31
C LEU A 42 -1.68 29.07 -4.68
N ASP A 43 -1.50 29.86 -5.73
CA ASP A 43 -1.28 29.38 -7.11
C ASP A 43 0.01 29.98 -7.67
N GLY A 44 1.10 29.23 -7.56
CA GLY A 44 2.43 29.68 -7.94
C GLY A 44 2.85 30.93 -7.17
N SER A 45 2.89 32.09 -7.84
CA SER A 45 3.25 33.38 -7.22
C SER A 45 2.03 34.22 -6.80
N ILE A 46 0.82 33.67 -6.89
CA ILE A 46 -0.42 34.40 -6.64
C ILE A 46 -1.03 33.90 -5.34
N LEU A 47 -1.25 34.82 -4.38
CA LEU A 47 -1.94 34.54 -3.13
C LEU A 47 -3.30 35.27 -3.12
N ALA A 48 -4.39 34.51 -3.04
CA ALA A 48 -5.76 35.01 -3.08
C ALA A 48 -6.56 34.59 -1.84
N SER A 49 -7.62 35.32 -1.51
CA SER A 49 -8.50 35.06 -0.37
C SER A 49 -9.96 35.07 -0.82
N ASN A 50 -10.79 34.16 -0.29
CA ASN A 50 -12.21 34.04 -0.65
C ASN A 50 -13.09 35.22 -0.19
N LEU A 51 -12.69 35.96 0.84
CA LEU A 51 -13.48 37.06 1.42
C LEU A 51 -13.13 38.45 0.89
N ASP A 52 -11.98 38.59 0.23
CA ASP A 52 -11.53 39.86 -0.30
C ASP A 52 -11.73 39.82 -1.81
N SER A 53 -12.66 40.65 -2.32
CA SER A 53 -12.80 40.89 -3.78
C SER A 53 -11.60 41.65 -4.38
N ASP A 54 -10.54 41.82 -3.58
CA ASP A 54 -9.39 42.64 -3.89
C ASP A 54 -8.40 41.91 -4.82
N THR A 55 -7.55 42.72 -5.45
CA THR A 55 -6.50 42.26 -6.36
C THR A 55 -5.63 41.22 -5.64
N PRO A 56 -5.39 40.03 -6.23
CA PRO A 56 -4.56 39.02 -5.59
C PRO A 56 -3.17 39.56 -5.28
N LEU A 57 -2.58 39.10 -4.18
CA LEU A 57 -1.24 39.52 -3.77
C LEU A 57 -0.20 38.73 -4.59
N MET A 58 0.62 39.46 -5.34
CA MET A 58 1.75 38.87 -6.06
C MET A 58 2.93 38.68 -5.10
N LEU A 59 3.33 37.42 -4.91
CA LEU A 59 4.51 37.02 -4.15
C LEU A 59 5.79 37.26 -4.99
N PRO A 60 6.93 37.53 -4.34
CA PRO A 60 8.22 37.70 -5.03
C PRO A 60 8.80 36.37 -5.54
N CYS A 61 8.14 35.25 -5.25
CA CYS A 61 8.60 33.88 -5.45
C CYS A 61 7.44 32.95 -5.87
N ILE A 62 7.79 31.76 -6.37
CA ILE A 62 6.82 30.67 -6.57
C ILE A 62 6.66 29.95 -5.23
N GLY A 63 5.47 30.02 -4.64
CA GLY A 63 5.15 29.36 -3.38
C GLY A 63 4.93 27.86 -3.56
N GLU A 64 5.56 27.06 -2.70
CA GLU A 64 5.43 25.60 -2.63
C GLU A 64 4.44 25.15 -1.56
N SER A 65 4.30 25.91 -0.47
CA SER A 65 3.35 25.61 0.61
C SER A 65 2.93 26.88 1.35
N LEU A 66 1.76 26.83 2.01
CA LEU A 66 1.16 27.93 2.77
C LEU A 66 0.73 27.43 4.16
N LEU A 67 1.05 28.19 5.21
CA LEU A 67 0.52 27.99 6.56
C LEU A 67 -0.11 29.28 7.08
N VAL A 68 -1.33 29.21 7.61
CA VAL A 68 -1.99 30.30 8.34
C VAL A 68 -1.72 30.12 9.83
N TYR A 69 -1.10 31.11 10.48
CA TYR A 69 -0.83 31.08 11.91
C TYR A 69 -1.04 32.46 12.52
N GLY A 70 -2.14 32.60 13.28
CA GLY A 70 -2.60 33.89 13.80
C GLY A 70 -3.07 34.82 12.69
N ASP A 71 -2.56 36.05 12.68
CA ASP A 71 -2.79 37.08 11.68
C ASP A 71 -1.76 37.07 10.54
N LYS A 72 -0.97 36.00 10.43
CA LYS A 72 0.11 35.87 9.45
C LYS A 72 -0.04 34.62 8.58
N LEU A 73 0.44 34.76 7.36
CA LEU A 73 0.61 33.67 6.41
C LEU A 73 2.10 33.47 6.17
N TYR A 74 2.51 32.21 6.18
CA TYR A 74 3.89 31.79 5.96
C TYR A 74 3.94 30.99 4.67
N VAL A 75 4.65 31.51 3.66
CA VAL A 75 4.76 30.90 2.33
C VAL A 75 6.17 30.38 2.12
N ALA A 76 6.30 29.07 1.96
CA ALA A 76 7.57 28.44 1.61
C ALA A 76 7.86 28.64 0.12
N CYS A 77 9.05 29.15 -0.22
CA CYS A 77 9.41 29.55 -1.58
C CYS A 77 10.68 28.85 -2.09
N GLY A 78 10.89 27.60 -1.68
CA GLY A 78 12.02 26.79 -2.12
C GLY A 78 13.35 27.46 -1.81
N ARG A 79 14.19 27.66 -2.83
CA ARG A 79 15.51 28.30 -2.68
C ARG A 79 15.45 29.78 -2.34
N GLU A 80 14.31 30.43 -2.55
CA GLU A 80 14.14 31.85 -2.23
C GLU A 80 13.78 32.07 -0.76
N GLY A 81 13.56 31.00 0.01
CA GLY A 81 13.35 31.05 1.45
C GLY A 81 11.88 31.12 1.85
N LEU A 82 11.55 32.02 2.78
CA LEU A 82 10.23 32.14 3.39
C LEU A 82 9.68 33.54 3.21
N VAL A 83 8.43 33.68 2.75
CA VAL A 83 7.71 34.96 2.71
C VAL A 83 6.67 34.99 3.82
N ILE A 84 6.65 36.07 4.60
CA ILE A 84 5.68 36.31 5.67
C ILE A 84 4.73 37.40 5.20
N VAL A 85 3.45 37.09 5.14
CA VAL A 85 2.38 38.02 4.74
C VAL A 85 1.51 38.33 5.94
N ASN A 86 1.26 39.60 6.18
CA ASN A 86 0.26 40.05 7.15
C ASN A 86 -1.13 39.91 6.54
N ALA A 87 -2.00 39.20 7.24
CA ALA A 87 -3.36 38.85 6.84
C ALA A 87 -4.39 39.27 7.90
N GLN A 88 -4.13 40.39 8.59
CA GLN A 88 -5.02 40.91 9.62
C GLN A 88 -6.47 41.06 9.09
N PRO A 89 -7.49 40.59 9.83
CA PRO A 89 -8.88 40.69 9.40
C PRO A 89 -9.30 42.13 9.09
N GLY A 90 -9.91 42.34 7.92
CA GLY A 90 -10.38 43.66 7.47
C GLY A 90 -9.28 44.56 6.87
N ALA A 91 -8.03 44.11 6.83
CA ALA A 91 -6.94 44.79 6.13
C ALA A 91 -6.54 44.04 4.85
N ARG A 92 -6.05 44.81 3.87
CA ARG A 92 -5.44 44.25 2.65
C ARG A 92 -4.14 43.54 3.00
N ALA A 93 -3.94 42.35 2.46
CA ALA A 93 -2.71 41.58 2.71
C ALA A 93 -1.46 42.29 2.19
N THR A 94 -0.40 42.30 3.00
CA THR A 94 0.89 42.90 2.67
C THR A 94 2.04 41.97 3.02
N ILE A 95 3.11 41.98 2.23
CA ILE A 95 4.33 41.23 2.55
C ILE A 95 5.05 41.96 3.67
N ASP A 96 5.15 41.34 4.84
CA ASP A 96 5.87 41.85 6.01
C ASP A 96 7.37 41.62 5.88
N ALA A 97 7.76 40.41 5.44
CA ALA A 97 9.15 40.01 5.39
C ALA A 97 9.41 38.94 4.31
N HIS A 98 10.65 38.94 3.82
CA HIS A 98 11.21 37.87 2.99
C HIS A 98 12.52 37.40 3.64
N VAL A 99 12.51 36.16 4.16
CA VAL A 99 13.61 35.58 4.94
C VAL A 99 14.30 34.53 4.10
N GLN A 100 15.53 34.79 3.68
CA GLN A 100 16.37 33.81 3.01
C GLN A 100 16.99 32.83 4.02
N HIS A 101 17.05 31.55 3.65
CA HIS A 101 17.65 30.51 4.48
C HIS A 101 18.86 29.89 3.75
N SER A 102 20.01 29.81 4.42
CA SER A 102 21.25 29.34 3.78
C SER A 102 21.41 27.81 3.77
N ASP A 103 20.73 27.11 4.69
CA ASP A 103 20.90 25.67 4.90
C ASP A 103 20.13 24.75 3.94
N GLY A 104 19.35 25.30 3.00
CA GLY A 104 18.57 24.52 2.03
C GLY A 104 17.34 25.25 1.51
N ALA A 105 16.61 24.60 0.59
CA ALA A 105 15.35 25.10 0.09
C ALA A 105 14.25 24.93 1.15
N VAL A 106 13.48 25.98 1.44
CA VAL A 106 12.33 25.94 2.34
C VAL A 106 11.13 25.39 1.56
N THR A 107 10.74 24.15 1.86
CA THR A 107 9.69 23.41 1.13
C THR A 107 8.37 23.30 1.90
N GLY A 108 8.36 23.75 3.16
CA GLY A 108 7.22 23.59 4.06
C GLY A 108 7.35 24.45 5.31
N VAL A 109 6.20 24.83 5.88
CA VAL A 109 6.09 25.44 7.21
C VAL A 109 5.00 24.70 7.97
N PHE A 110 5.24 24.37 9.24
CA PHE A 110 4.24 23.70 10.08
C PHE A 110 4.37 24.17 11.54
N GLU A 111 3.31 23.97 12.31
CA GLU A 111 3.29 24.25 13.74
C GLU A 111 3.44 22.95 14.53
N LEU A 112 4.28 22.99 15.57
CA LEU A 112 4.44 21.91 16.54
C LEU A 112 4.72 22.54 17.91
N ASP A 113 3.90 22.19 18.90
CA ASP A 113 3.99 22.69 20.28
C ASP A 113 3.97 24.22 20.41
N GLY A 114 3.12 24.90 19.63
CA GLY A 114 3.01 26.36 19.63
C GLY A 114 4.18 27.08 18.96
N GLN A 115 5.09 26.36 18.30
CA GLN A 115 6.24 26.92 17.59
C GLN A 115 6.17 26.62 16.09
N LEU A 116 6.67 27.56 15.29
CA LEU A 116 6.76 27.42 13.85
C LEU A 116 8.07 26.77 13.45
N TRP A 117 7.98 25.72 12.63
CA TRP A 117 9.09 24.94 12.12
C TRP A 117 9.15 25.04 10.60
N LEU A 118 10.37 25.03 10.05
CA LEU A 118 10.63 25.03 8.61
C LEU A 118 11.04 23.63 8.15
N LYS A 119 10.45 23.16 7.05
CA LYS A 119 10.89 21.96 6.34
C LYS A 119 11.94 22.32 5.30
N LEU A 120 13.21 22.02 5.60
CA LEU A 120 14.33 22.30 4.70
C LEU A 120 14.69 21.07 3.86
N GLN A 121 14.75 21.25 2.53
CA GLN A 121 15.31 20.27 1.61
C GLN A 121 16.79 20.61 1.36
N ARG A 122 17.67 19.70 1.79
CA ARG A 122 19.12 19.82 1.62
C ARG A 122 19.64 18.71 0.72
N THR A 123 20.33 19.09 -0.35
CA THR A 123 21.12 18.16 -1.15
C THR A 123 22.56 18.25 -0.68
N GLU A 124 23.07 17.18 -0.06
CA GLU A 124 24.46 17.09 0.37
C GLU A 124 25.14 15.91 -0.33
N ALA A 125 26.27 16.18 -0.97
CA ALA A 125 27.17 15.13 -1.45
C ALA A 125 28.32 15.01 -0.44
N ARG A 126 28.44 13.86 0.21
CA ARG A 126 29.61 13.53 1.04
C ARG A 126 30.50 12.55 0.29
N PRO A 127 31.83 12.70 0.34
CA PRO A 127 32.71 11.63 -0.09
C PRO A 127 32.42 10.39 0.74
N LEU A 128 32.37 9.23 0.10
CA LEU A 128 32.17 7.97 0.79
C LEU A 128 33.38 7.75 1.73
N ALA A 129 33.16 7.48 3.01
CA ALA A 129 34.27 7.14 3.90
C ALA A 129 34.96 5.88 3.34
N GLY A 130 36.22 6.01 2.93
CA GLY A 130 36.98 4.96 2.23
C GLY A 130 37.18 5.18 0.73
N SER A 131 36.55 6.18 0.11
CA SER A 131 37.02 6.72 -1.16
C SER A 131 38.14 7.73 -0.87
N GLU A 132 39.32 7.24 -0.49
CA GLU A 132 40.51 8.07 -0.61
C GLU A 132 40.57 8.51 -2.08
N PRO A 133 40.59 9.83 -2.39
CA PRO A 133 41.00 10.24 -3.71
C PRO A 133 42.35 9.56 -3.93
N MET A 134 42.44 8.75 -4.97
CA MET A 134 43.69 8.07 -5.34
C MET A 134 44.71 9.18 -5.62
N LEU A 135 45.40 9.61 -4.58
CA LEU A 135 46.55 10.50 -4.66
C LEU A 135 47.61 9.64 -5.32
N LEU A 136 47.71 9.79 -6.64
CA LEU A 136 48.94 9.48 -7.36
C LEU A 136 50.08 10.09 -6.57
N GLY A 137 50.90 9.19 -6.01
CA GLY A 137 51.77 9.47 -4.88
C GLY A 137 52.70 10.65 -5.12
N ALA A 138 52.66 11.58 -4.18
CA ALA A 138 53.80 12.39 -3.86
C ALA A 138 54.14 12.08 -2.40
N ASP A 139 55.19 11.30 -2.19
CA ASP A 139 56.12 11.59 -1.10
C ASP A 139 57.42 10.82 -1.30
N THR A 140 58.46 11.50 -1.79
CA THR A 140 59.73 11.69 -1.07
C THR A 140 60.72 12.43 -1.97
N VAL A 141 60.99 13.68 -1.59
CA VAL A 141 62.24 14.36 -1.95
C VAL A 141 63.34 13.74 -1.09
N VAL A 142 64.05 12.72 -1.58
CA VAL A 142 65.44 12.43 -1.16
C VAL A 142 66.27 12.02 -2.38
N LYS A 143 67.06 13.00 -2.83
CA LYS A 143 68.30 12.97 -3.65
C LYS A 143 68.62 11.72 -4.48
N ASN A 144 68.41 11.88 -5.79
CA ASN A 144 69.37 11.69 -6.90
C ASN A 144 70.33 10.48 -6.80
N PRO A 145 70.09 9.46 -7.62
CA PRO A 145 71.06 9.14 -8.67
C PRO A 145 70.40 9.08 -10.05
N GLN A 146 71.00 9.76 -11.01
CA GLN A 146 70.65 9.70 -12.42
C GLN A 146 70.57 8.24 -12.90
N LEU A 147 69.36 7.81 -13.28
CA LEU A 147 69.15 6.62 -14.09
C LEU A 147 68.47 7.04 -15.41
N PRO A 148 68.79 6.34 -16.51
CA PRO A 148 68.45 6.77 -17.85
C PRO A 148 66.93 6.79 -18.03
N VAL A 149 66.43 7.97 -18.43
CA VAL A 149 65.03 8.20 -18.81
C VAL A 149 64.69 7.29 -19.99
N LYS A 150 64.14 6.12 -19.69
CA LYS A 150 63.43 5.31 -20.68
C LYS A 150 62.04 5.90 -20.77
N LYS A 151 61.79 6.62 -21.86
CA LYS A 151 60.53 7.23 -22.27
C LYS A 151 59.48 6.12 -22.42
N VAL A 152 58.87 5.68 -21.34
CA VAL A 152 57.66 4.84 -21.39
C VAL A 152 56.54 5.81 -21.75
N ALA A 153 56.16 5.77 -23.02
CA ALA A 153 54.93 6.40 -23.47
C ALA A 153 53.79 5.76 -22.67
N GLU A 154 53.22 6.52 -21.74
CA GLU A 154 51.95 6.24 -21.10
C GLU A 154 50.88 6.35 -22.19
N GLN A 155 50.75 5.28 -22.98
CA GLN A 155 49.55 4.99 -23.73
C GLN A 155 48.49 4.67 -22.67
N ALA A 156 47.76 5.69 -22.22
CA ALA A 156 46.43 5.49 -21.69
C ALA A 156 45.65 4.76 -22.79
N GLU A 157 45.55 3.44 -22.65
CA GLU A 157 44.80 2.58 -23.52
C GLU A 157 43.35 3.08 -23.43
N LYS A 158 42.93 3.82 -24.46
CA LYS A 158 41.57 4.31 -24.63
C LYS A 158 40.65 3.13 -24.28
N PRO A 159 39.77 3.23 -23.25
CA PRO A 159 38.90 2.14 -22.86
C PRO A 159 38.26 1.58 -24.12
N ALA A 160 38.59 0.33 -24.45
CA ALA A 160 38.14 -0.28 -25.68
C ALA A 160 36.62 -0.13 -25.73
N GLU A 161 36.11 0.45 -26.82
CA GLU A 161 34.66 0.61 -27.00
C GLU A 161 34.00 -0.74 -26.70
N PRO A 162 33.07 -0.80 -25.73
CA PRO A 162 32.49 -2.07 -25.31
C PRO A 162 31.82 -2.70 -26.53
N LYS A 163 32.38 -3.81 -27.00
CA LYS A 163 31.80 -4.58 -28.10
C LYS A 163 30.44 -5.07 -27.63
N THR A 164 29.38 -4.63 -28.30
CA THR A 164 28.02 -5.12 -28.04
C THR A 164 28.01 -6.63 -28.22
N PRO A 165 27.65 -7.42 -27.18
CA PRO A 165 27.60 -8.87 -27.29
C PRO A 165 26.59 -9.25 -28.36
N THR A 166 27.02 -10.01 -29.37
CA THR A 166 26.13 -10.58 -30.39
C THR A 166 25.75 -12.02 -30.08
N ALA A 167 26.29 -12.58 -29.00
CA ALA A 167 26.06 -13.96 -28.59
C ALA A 167 24.67 -14.13 -27.97
N VAL A 168 23.95 -15.16 -28.42
CA VAL A 168 22.75 -15.67 -27.77
C VAL A 168 23.16 -16.75 -26.78
N ALA A 169 22.66 -16.65 -25.55
CA ALA A 169 22.83 -17.62 -24.48
C ALA A 169 21.53 -18.39 -24.24
N ASN A 170 21.60 -19.55 -23.60
CA ASN A 170 20.45 -20.32 -23.15
C ASN A 170 20.34 -20.23 -21.63
N VAL A 171 19.11 -20.12 -21.14
CA VAL A 171 18.76 -20.25 -19.73
C VAL A 171 18.88 -21.73 -19.35
N LEU A 172 19.76 -22.02 -18.40
CA LEU A 172 20.02 -23.36 -17.90
C LEU A 172 19.01 -23.74 -16.82
N GLU A 173 18.82 -22.87 -15.85
CA GLU A 173 17.94 -23.06 -14.69
C GLU A 173 17.54 -21.71 -14.09
N THR A 174 16.46 -21.76 -13.33
CA THR A 174 15.91 -20.64 -12.55
C THR A 174 16.06 -20.99 -11.08
N VAL A 175 16.76 -20.15 -10.33
CA VAL A 175 17.04 -20.33 -8.90
C VAL A 175 16.55 -19.08 -8.18
N GLU A 176 15.48 -19.23 -7.42
CA GLU A 176 14.82 -18.15 -6.68
C GLU A 176 14.45 -16.97 -7.58
N ASP A 177 15.08 -15.81 -7.40
CA ASP A 177 14.90 -14.57 -8.15
C ASP A 177 15.97 -14.38 -9.24
N THR A 178 16.71 -15.42 -9.61
CA THR A 178 17.74 -15.35 -10.65
C THR A 178 17.63 -16.46 -11.68
N VAL A 179 18.12 -16.18 -12.89
CA VAL A 179 18.34 -17.20 -13.92
C VAL A 179 19.81 -17.35 -14.23
N ILE A 180 20.24 -18.59 -14.46
CA ILE A 180 21.62 -18.90 -14.87
C ILE A 180 21.64 -19.12 -16.38
N ILE A 181 22.47 -18.37 -17.09
CA ILE A 181 22.66 -18.51 -18.54
C ILE A 181 24.01 -19.16 -18.88
N ASP A 182 24.08 -19.87 -20.00
CA ASP A 182 25.22 -20.68 -20.46
C ASP A 182 26.36 -19.87 -21.15
N LYS A 183 26.39 -18.56 -20.94
CA LYS A 183 27.42 -17.64 -21.45
C LYS A 183 27.85 -16.66 -20.37
N GLY A 184 29.12 -16.27 -20.42
CA GLY A 184 29.72 -15.32 -19.51
C GLY A 184 30.67 -14.35 -20.21
N THR A 185 31.77 -13.99 -19.56
CA THR A 185 32.70 -12.97 -20.08
C THR A 185 33.33 -13.35 -21.42
N GLU A 186 33.51 -14.64 -21.71
CA GLU A 186 34.04 -15.09 -23.01
C GLU A 186 33.12 -14.74 -24.18
N ALA A 187 31.83 -14.63 -23.93
CA ALA A 187 30.82 -14.25 -24.92
C ALA A 187 30.56 -12.73 -24.97
N GLY A 188 31.32 -11.94 -24.20
CA GLY A 188 31.22 -10.49 -24.13
C GLY A 188 30.22 -9.96 -23.10
N PHE A 189 29.55 -10.83 -22.33
CA PHE A 189 28.68 -10.38 -21.25
C PHE A 189 29.48 -9.72 -20.13
N ALA A 190 28.87 -8.74 -19.46
CA ALA A 190 29.47 -8.02 -18.35
C ALA A 190 28.48 -7.77 -17.22
N LYS A 191 28.99 -7.69 -15.98
CA LYS A 191 28.18 -7.38 -14.80
C LYS A 191 27.45 -6.05 -14.98
N GLY A 192 26.18 -6.03 -14.62
CA GLY A 192 25.31 -4.86 -14.73
C GLY A 192 24.66 -4.65 -16.09
N GLN A 193 25.00 -5.43 -17.11
CA GLN A 193 24.30 -5.40 -18.40
C GLN A 193 22.86 -5.90 -18.26
N HIS A 194 21.98 -5.36 -19.12
CA HIS A 194 20.61 -5.84 -19.24
C HIS A 194 20.54 -6.99 -20.24
N ILE A 195 19.75 -7.99 -19.90
CA ILE A 195 19.59 -9.21 -20.66
C ILE A 195 18.11 -9.40 -20.96
N GLU A 196 17.77 -9.39 -22.25
CA GLU A 196 16.45 -9.78 -22.73
C GLU A 196 16.37 -11.31 -22.70
N LEU A 197 15.37 -11.81 -21.98
CA LEU A 197 15.03 -13.22 -21.84
C LEU A 197 13.77 -13.48 -22.67
N PHE A 198 13.82 -14.41 -23.61
CA PHE A 198 12.75 -14.66 -24.57
C PHE A 198 12.62 -16.14 -24.93
N VAL A 199 11.44 -16.53 -25.37
CA VAL A 199 11.14 -17.89 -25.84
C VAL A 199 10.72 -17.82 -27.31
N GLU A 200 11.28 -18.69 -28.14
CA GLU A 200 10.83 -18.83 -29.53
C GLU A 200 9.59 -19.73 -29.60
N ARG A 201 8.51 -19.25 -30.21
CA ARG A 201 7.31 -20.04 -30.49
C ARG A 201 7.10 -20.15 -31.99
N SER A 202 6.90 -21.38 -32.48
CA SER A 202 6.51 -21.60 -33.87
C SER A 202 5.02 -21.30 -34.05
N ARG A 203 4.70 -20.25 -34.80
CA ARG A 203 3.34 -19.86 -35.16
C ARG A 203 3.03 -20.26 -36.60
N SER A 204 1.91 -20.95 -36.81
CA SER A 204 1.44 -21.25 -38.17
C SER A 204 0.89 -19.97 -38.82
N LEU A 205 1.37 -19.68 -40.03
CA LEU A 205 0.87 -18.57 -40.86
C LEU A 205 -0.25 -19.02 -41.82
N GLY A 206 -0.67 -20.29 -41.73
CA GLY A 206 -1.55 -20.95 -42.70
C GLY A 206 -0.77 -21.61 -43.84
N GLY A 207 -1.43 -22.45 -44.64
CA GLY A 207 -0.84 -23.01 -45.86
C GLY A 207 0.42 -23.87 -45.69
N ASN A 208 0.60 -24.53 -44.53
CA ASN A 208 1.83 -25.25 -44.13
C ASN A 208 3.05 -24.36 -43.85
N GLU A 209 2.88 -23.03 -43.82
CA GLU A 209 3.95 -22.11 -43.42
C GLU A 209 3.96 -21.96 -41.89
N THR A 210 5.17 -21.94 -41.35
CA THR A 210 5.45 -21.69 -39.93
C THR A 210 6.50 -20.57 -39.83
N ALA A 211 6.35 -19.71 -38.84
CA ALA A 211 7.32 -18.67 -38.51
C ALA A 211 7.66 -18.74 -37.02
N ASN A 212 8.90 -18.46 -36.67
CA ASN A 212 9.31 -18.32 -35.27
C ASN A 212 8.98 -16.90 -34.81
N GLU A 213 8.17 -16.80 -33.76
CA GLU A 213 7.87 -15.57 -33.05
C GLU A 213 8.69 -15.57 -31.75
N GLU A 214 9.46 -14.51 -31.50
CA GLU A 214 10.17 -14.31 -30.24
C GLU A 214 9.21 -13.66 -29.23
N ASP A 215 8.79 -14.42 -28.23
CA ASP A 215 8.02 -13.90 -27.11
C ASP A 215 8.99 -13.48 -26.00
N ARG A 216 9.18 -12.17 -25.84
CA ARG A 216 9.95 -11.63 -24.71
C ARG A 216 9.23 -11.93 -23.40
N VAL A 217 9.93 -12.56 -22.48
CA VAL A 217 9.43 -12.95 -21.16
C VAL A 217 9.83 -11.91 -20.10
N ALA A 218 11.11 -11.56 -20.04
CA ALA A 218 11.64 -10.61 -19.06
C ALA A 218 12.87 -9.86 -19.58
N VAL A 219 13.24 -8.76 -18.92
CA VAL A 219 14.53 -8.09 -19.06
C VAL A 219 15.13 -7.94 -17.67
N GLY A 220 16.19 -8.71 -17.43
CA GLY A 220 16.88 -8.76 -16.15
C GLY A 220 18.27 -8.13 -16.19
N LYS A 221 18.98 -8.12 -15.06
CA LYS A 221 20.32 -7.53 -14.91
C LYS A 221 21.34 -8.58 -14.49
N ILE A 222 22.53 -8.60 -15.12
CA ILE A 222 23.61 -9.51 -14.68
C ILE A 222 24.14 -9.09 -13.31
N LEU A 223 23.97 -9.94 -12.29
CA LEU A 223 24.49 -9.74 -10.93
C LEU A 223 25.89 -10.33 -10.75
N ALA A 224 26.08 -11.54 -11.26
CA ALA A 224 27.31 -12.30 -11.16
C ALA A 224 27.64 -12.93 -12.52
N ILE A 225 28.93 -13.06 -12.81
CA ILE A 225 29.40 -13.56 -14.09
C ILE A 225 30.72 -14.30 -13.91
N SER A 226 30.86 -15.41 -14.62
CA SER A 226 32.12 -16.16 -14.79
C SER A 226 32.49 -16.20 -16.27
N GLU A 227 33.50 -16.99 -16.65
CA GLU A 227 33.91 -17.12 -18.06
C GLU A 227 32.78 -17.66 -18.96
N GLY A 228 32.15 -18.76 -18.55
CA GLY A 228 31.14 -19.46 -19.34
C GLY A 228 29.69 -19.35 -18.84
N ARG A 229 29.40 -18.57 -17.80
CA ARG A 229 28.05 -18.44 -17.22
C ARG A 229 27.81 -17.06 -16.65
N ALA A 230 26.55 -16.67 -16.56
CA ALA A 230 26.12 -15.46 -15.86
C ALA A 230 24.83 -15.73 -15.08
N SER A 231 24.64 -15.02 -13.97
CA SER A 231 23.41 -14.98 -13.19
C SER A 231 22.72 -13.64 -13.46
N VAL A 232 21.46 -13.71 -13.88
CA VAL A 232 20.62 -12.56 -14.23
C VAL A 232 19.49 -12.46 -13.21
N GLU A 233 19.36 -11.30 -12.56
CA GLU A 233 18.27 -10.96 -11.63
C GLU A 233 16.94 -10.82 -12.37
N LEU A 234 15.88 -11.40 -11.82
CA LEU A 234 14.50 -11.24 -12.22
C LEU A 234 13.74 -10.33 -11.25
N GLY A 235 12.71 -9.66 -11.76
CA GLY A 235 11.75 -8.96 -10.92
C GLY A 235 10.78 -9.90 -10.20
N ILE A 236 10.05 -9.36 -9.23
CA ILE A 236 8.96 -10.10 -8.59
C ILE A 236 7.89 -10.47 -9.62
N ASN A 237 7.34 -11.68 -9.52
CA ASN A 237 6.37 -12.28 -10.43
C ASN A 237 6.90 -12.42 -11.89
N GLU A 238 8.22 -12.44 -12.11
CA GLU A 238 8.80 -12.78 -13.39
C GLU A 238 9.22 -14.25 -13.40
N GLU A 239 8.67 -15.03 -14.32
CA GLU A 239 9.03 -16.43 -14.51
C GLU A 239 9.70 -16.60 -15.87
N VAL A 240 10.88 -17.20 -15.89
CA VAL A 240 11.60 -17.53 -17.12
C VAL A 240 11.88 -19.03 -17.14
N PRO A 241 11.36 -19.78 -18.13
CA PRO A 241 11.54 -21.22 -18.17
C PRO A 241 12.97 -21.60 -18.58
N ALA A 242 13.45 -22.73 -18.08
CA ALA A 242 14.67 -23.34 -18.58
C ALA A 242 14.55 -23.63 -20.09
N GLY A 243 15.63 -23.37 -20.85
CA GLY A 243 15.64 -23.43 -22.30
C GLY A 243 15.19 -22.15 -23.01
N ALA A 244 14.73 -21.12 -22.28
CA ALA A 244 14.60 -19.78 -22.83
C ALA A 244 15.96 -19.28 -23.34
N GLN A 245 15.94 -18.34 -24.28
CA GLN A 245 17.13 -17.70 -24.80
C GLN A 245 17.35 -16.34 -24.14
N ALA A 246 18.60 -15.90 -24.16
CA ALA A 246 19.06 -14.69 -23.50
C ALA A 246 20.00 -13.92 -24.44
N ARG A 247 19.78 -12.61 -24.59
CA ARG A 247 20.69 -11.74 -25.36
C ARG A 247 20.87 -10.38 -24.70
N TYR A 248 21.98 -9.72 -25.00
CA TYR A 248 22.18 -8.33 -24.59
C TYR A 248 21.05 -7.45 -25.14
N THR A 249 20.61 -6.50 -24.32
CA THR A 249 19.62 -5.51 -24.73
C THR A 249 19.88 -4.15 -24.08
N GLU A 250 19.39 -3.09 -24.72
CA GLU A 250 19.33 -1.73 -24.15
C GLU A 250 17.96 -1.40 -23.56
N LEU A 251 17.02 -2.36 -23.62
CA LEU A 251 15.70 -2.20 -23.04
C LEU A 251 15.80 -2.01 -21.52
N ALA A 252 14.83 -1.27 -20.98
CA ALA A 252 14.68 -1.14 -19.55
C ALA A 252 14.31 -2.49 -18.91
N LEU A 253 14.66 -2.65 -17.64
CA LEU A 253 14.24 -3.82 -16.85
C LEU A 253 12.71 -3.94 -16.86
N THR A 254 12.22 -5.16 -17.01
CA THR A 254 10.77 -5.43 -16.92
C THR A 254 10.28 -5.36 -15.48
N SER A 255 11.21 -5.56 -14.53
CA SER A 255 10.94 -5.49 -13.10
C SER A 255 10.32 -4.14 -12.73
N SER A 256 9.17 -4.18 -12.07
CA SER A 256 8.50 -2.98 -11.57
C SER A 256 7.99 -3.23 -10.17
N SER A 257 8.49 -2.47 -9.20
CA SER A 257 7.98 -2.54 -7.82
C SER A 257 6.56 -1.99 -7.69
N MET A 258 6.16 -1.04 -8.54
CA MET A 258 4.84 -0.42 -8.47
C MET A 258 3.77 -1.25 -9.16
N SER A 259 4.13 -1.91 -10.26
CA SER A 259 3.21 -2.74 -11.02
C SER A 259 3.93 -4.00 -11.50
N PRO A 260 4.22 -4.98 -10.66
CA PRO A 260 4.78 -6.25 -11.13
C PRO A 260 3.87 -6.94 -12.15
N PRO A 261 4.38 -7.89 -12.95
CA PRO A 261 3.55 -8.82 -13.69
C PRO A 261 2.54 -9.55 -12.78
N ARG A 262 1.46 -10.03 -13.39
CA ARG A 262 0.45 -10.81 -12.70
C ARG A 262 0.95 -12.25 -12.60
N ALA A 263 1.05 -12.76 -11.38
CA ALA A 263 1.25 -14.18 -11.15
C ALA A 263 0.00 -14.98 -11.50
N GLU A 264 0.17 -16.09 -12.20
CA GLU A 264 -0.93 -16.86 -12.78
C GLU A 264 -0.78 -18.36 -12.57
N GLY A 265 -1.89 -19.09 -12.77
CA GLY A 265 -1.96 -20.54 -12.59
C GLY A 265 -1.77 -21.05 -11.15
N LEU A 266 -1.68 -20.19 -10.14
CA LEU A 266 -1.26 -20.58 -8.79
C LEU A 266 -2.39 -20.57 -7.74
N TRP A 267 -2.20 -21.37 -6.70
CA TRP A 267 -2.96 -21.28 -5.46
C TRP A 267 -2.27 -20.30 -4.51
N GLU A 268 -3.05 -19.53 -3.76
CA GLU A 268 -2.60 -18.62 -2.72
C GLU A 268 -3.38 -18.94 -1.45
N VAL A 269 -2.69 -19.19 -0.34
CA VAL A 269 -3.30 -19.39 0.97
C VAL A 269 -2.69 -18.40 1.92
N SER A 270 -3.50 -17.54 2.52
CA SER A 270 -3.06 -16.55 3.49
C SER A 270 -3.81 -16.66 4.81
N PHE A 271 -3.10 -16.33 5.88
CA PHE A 271 -3.60 -16.31 7.24
C PHE A 271 -3.08 -15.05 7.93
N MET A 272 -3.95 -14.38 8.67
CA MET A 272 -3.59 -13.26 9.54
C MET A 272 -4.21 -13.46 10.91
N PHE A 273 -3.40 -13.35 11.97
CA PHE A 273 -3.82 -13.42 13.36
C PHE A 273 -3.54 -12.10 14.07
N ARG A 274 -4.54 -11.52 14.74
CA ARG A 274 -4.41 -10.23 15.46
C ARG A 274 -4.93 -10.33 16.89
N PRO A 275 -4.13 -10.86 17.82
CA PRO A 275 -4.46 -10.81 19.24
C PRO A 275 -4.46 -9.36 19.72
N PHE A 276 -5.38 -9.05 20.63
CA PHE A 276 -5.45 -7.75 21.30
C PHE A 276 -5.83 -7.90 22.77
N LEU A 277 -5.41 -6.92 23.57
CA LEU A 277 -5.76 -6.84 25.00
C LEU A 277 -6.98 -5.92 25.15
N ALA A 278 -8.00 -6.37 25.88
CA ALA A 278 -9.13 -5.53 26.20
C ALA A 278 -8.70 -4.44 27.21
N LEU A 279 -8.90 -3.17 26.88
CA LEU A 279 -8.68 -2.06 27.82
C LEU A 279 -10.00 -1.68 28.50
N GLY A 280 -9.97 -1.50 29.82
CA GLY A 280 -11.13 -1.12 30.63
C GLY A 280 -11.86 -2.31 31.28
N THR A 281 -11.65 -3.52 30.78
CA THR A 281 -12.15 -4.79 31.34
C THR A 281 -11.02 -5.84 31.31
N LEU A 282 -11.06 -6.86 32.17
CA LEU A 282 -10.09 -7.94 32.11
C LEU A 282 -10.52 -8.89 30.99
N GLY A 283 -9.75 -8.94 29.91
CA GLY A 283 -10.09 -9.79 28.77
C GLY A 283 -9.03 -9.79 27.67
N PHE A 284 -9.21 -10.69 26.71
CA PHE A 284 -8.42 -10.77 25.50
C PHE A 284 -9.31 -11.10 24.31
N GLY A 285 -8.88 -10.71 23.12
CA GLY A 285 -9.56 -11.12 21.90
C GLY A 285 -8.59 -11.31 20.75
N SER A 286 -9.12 -11.80 19.64
CA SER A 286 -8.37 -11.91 18.40
C SER A 286 -9.28 -11.66 17.21
N VAL A 287 -8.73 -11.00 16.18
CA VAL A 287 -9.37 -10.86 14.86
C VAL A 287 -8.51 -11.56 13.82
N SER A 288 -8.98 -12.70 13.33
CA SER A 288 -8.25 -13.51 12.36
C SER A 288 -8.87 -13.42 10.98
N GLU A 289 -8.06 -13.67 9.96
CA GLU A 289 -8.48 -13.78 8.56
C GLU A 289 -7.82 -15.00 7.94
N VAL A 290 -8.57 -15.74 7.13
CA VAL A 290 -8.05 -16.81 6.28
C VAL A 290 -8.54 -16.55 4.86
N GLU A 291 -7.65 -16.61 3.89
CA GLU A 291 -8.00 -16.55 2.47
C GLU A 291 -7.36 -17.71 1.72
N ALA A 292 -8.12 -18.32 0.83
CA ALA A 292 -7.60 -19.25 -0.17
C ALA A 292 -8.06 -18.78 -1.55
N ALA A 293 -7.15 -18.58 -2.48
CA ALA A 293 -7.45 -18.11 -3.82
C ALA A 293 -6.79 -18.98 -4.88
N TYR A 294 -7.45 -19.13 -6.02
CA TYR A 294 -6.84 -19.70 -7.22
C TYR A 294 -6.89 -18.69 -8.35
N ARG A 295 -5.72 -18.35 -8.88
CA ARG A 295 -5.56 -17.43 -10.01
C ARG A 295 -5.38 -18.24 -11.27
N PHE A 296 -6.31 -18.12 -12.20
CA PHE A 296 -6.21 -18.80 -13.48
C PHE A 296 -5.18 -18.10 -14.38
N ASP A 297 -4.75 -18.76 -15.44
CA ASP A 297 -3.93 -18.19 -16.53
C ASP A 297 -4.68 -17.04 -17.25
N GLY A 298 -6.01 -17.08 -17.22
CA GLY A 298 -6.85 -15.97 -17.66
C GLY A 298 -7.03 -14.89 -16.58
N PRO A 299 -7.74 -13.79 -16.88
CA PRO A 299 -7.99 -12.70 -15.95
C PRO A 299 -9.08 -13.05 -14.92
N LEU A 300 -9.13 -14.30 -14.46
CA LEU A 300 -10.11 -14.80 -13.49
C LEU A 300 -9.37 -15.20 -12.20
N VAL A 301 -9.96 -14.85 -11.07
CA VAL A 301 -9.57 -15.38 -9.76
C VAL A 301 -10.82 -15.81 -9.00
N ILE A 302 -10.72 -16.91 -8.27
CA ILE A 302 -11.74 -17.36 -7.32
C ILE A 302 -11.11 -17.33 -5.93
N ARG A 303 -11.80 -16.74 -4.95
CA ARG A 303 -11.33 -16.58 -3.57
C ARG A 303 -12.36 -17.15 -2.59
N ALA A 304 -11.90 -17.89 -1.60
CA ALA A 304 -12.64 -18.24 -0.41
C ALA A 304 -12.06 -17.43 0.76
N LEU A 305 -12.92 -16.64 1.42
CA LEU A 305 -12.55 -15.64 2.41
C LEU A 305 -13.26 -15.97 3.72
N PHE A 306 -12.51 -16.18 4.79
CA PHE A 306 -13.03 -16.30 6.15
C PHE A 306 -12.56 -15.09 6.95
N GLN A 307 -13.33 -14.01 6.85
CA GLN A 307 -13.02 -12.70 7.43
C GLN A 307 -14.31 -11.94 7.80
N PRO A 308 -14.48 -11.49 9.05
CA PRO A 308 -13.61 -11.79 10.19
C PRO A 308 -13.76 -13.24 10.65
N ALA A 309 -12.74 -13.72 11.37
CA ALA A 309 -12.81 -14.87 12.26
C ALA A 309 -12.33 -14.41 13.63
N ALA A 310 -13.23 -13.85 14.42
CA ALA A 310 -12.88 -13.16 15.65
C ALA A 310 -13.59 -13.74 16.88
N LEU A 311 -12.85 -13.80 17.98
CA LEU A 311 -13.29 -14.30 19.27
C LEU A 311 -12.73 -13.38 20.36
N GLY A 312 -13.59 -12.99 21.30
CA GLY A 312 -13.23 -12.23 22.49
C GLY A 312 -13.79 -12.89 23.74
N ILE A 313 -13.00 -12.86 24.81
CA ILE A 313 -13.35 -13.33 26.14
C ILE A 313 -12.98 -12.23 27.12
N ALA A 314 -13.96 -11.72 27.85
CA ALA A 314 -13.78 -10.66 28.83
C ALA A 314 -14.79 -10.77 29.98
N ASP A 315 -14.49 -10.13 31.11
CA ASP A 315 -15.41 -10.07 32.26
C ASP A 315 -16.78 -9.46 31.88
N ASP A 316 -16.80 -8.58 30.88
CA ASP A 316 -18.03 -7.93 30.39
C ASP A 316 -18.88 -8.88 29.53
N GLY A 317 -18.29 -9.92 28.96
CA GLY A 317 -18.94 -10.92 28.10
C GLY A 317 -18.08 -11.41 26.94
N ASP A 318 -18.50 -12.53 26.33
CA ASP A 318 -17.83 -13.15 25.19
C ASP A 318 -18.44 -12.68 23.86
N VAL A 319 -17.60 -12.44 22.85
CA VAL A 319 -18.05 -11.99 21.51
C VAL A 319 -17.47 -12.89 20.43
N LEU A 320 -18.29 -13.32 19.46
CA LEU A 320 -17.89 -14.18 18.34
C LEU A 320 -18.31 -13.57 17.00
N ALA A 321 -17.37 -13.03 16.21
CA ALA A 321 -17.66 -12.45 14.90
C ALA A 321 -17.11 -13.33 13.77
N LEU A 322 -17.98 -13.91 12.95
CA LEU A 322 -17.59 -14.83 11.87
C LEU A 322 -18.23 -14.41 10.54
N ALA A 323 -17.49 -14.45 9.44
CA ALA A 323 -18.08 -14.43 8.11
C ALA A 323 -17.24 -15.23 7.10
N ALA A 324 -17.92 -15.85 6.14
CA ALA A 324 -17.35 -16.67 5.10
C ALA A 324 -17.92 -16.27 3.73
N ASN A 325 -17.09 -16.00 2.74
CA ASN A 325 -17.52 -15.60 1.40
C ASN A 325 -16.73 -16.32 0.32
N VAL A 326 -17.38 -16.59 -0.82
CA VAL A 326 -16.71 -17.02 -2.06
C VAL A 326 -16.90 -15.93 -3.09
N VAL A 327 -15.78 -15.42 -3.63
CA VAL A 327 -15.74 -14.30 -4.58
C VAL A 327 -15.17 -14.79 -5.91
N ALA A 328 -15.85 -14.46 -7.00
CA ALA A 328 -15.30 -14.54 -8.35
C ALA A 328 -14.97 -13.14 -8.84
N ALA A 329 -13.75 -12.93 -9.34
CA ALA A 329 -13.30 -11.62 -9.77
C ALA A 329 -12.57 -11.63 -11.11
N TYR A 330 -12.76 -10.57 -11.87
CA TYR A 330 -11.95 -10.25 -13.04
C TYR A 330 -10.68 -9.55 -12.56
N ASP A 331 -9.54 -10.25 -12.67
CA ASP A 331 -8.25 -9.87 -12.10
C ASP A 331 -7.23 -9.60 -13.20
N THR A 332 -6.69 -8.40 -13.22
CA THR A 332 -5.65 -7.96 -14.16
C THR A 332 -4.44 -7.45 -13.41
N ARG A 333 -3.35 -7.13 -14.12
CA ARG A 333 -2.18 -6.47 -13.51
C ARG A 333 -2.52 -5.16 -12.79
N LEU A 334 -3.51 -4.40 -13.26
CA LEU A 334 -3.77 -3.03 -12.80
C LEU A 334 -5.03 -2.85 -11.96
N PHE A 335 -5.95 -3.81 -11.98
CA PHE A 335 -7.14 -3.77 -11.15
C PHE A 335 -7.78 -5.15 -11.02
N GLU A 336 -8.67 -5.27 -10.04
CA GLU A 336 -9.55 -6.41 -9.86
C GLU A 336 -10.94 -5.92 -9.49
N VAL A 337 -11.98 -6.55 -10.03
CA VAL A 337 -13.37 -6.33 -9.63
C VAL A 337 -14.07 -7.67 -9.52
N GLY A 338 -14.69 -7.92 -8.37
CA GLY A 338 -15.35 -9.18 -8.08
C GLY A 338 -16.62 -9.05 -7.29
N LEU A 339 -17.44 -10.08 -7.41
CA LEU A 339 -18.65 -10.27 -6.63
C LEU A 339 -18.65 -11.66 -6.02
N GLY A 340 -19.16 -11.75 -4.81
CA GLY A 340 -19.24 -12.98 -4.06
C GLY A 340 -20.50 -13.11 -3.24
N LEU A 341 -20.73 -14.34 -2.80
CA LEU A 341 -21.82 -14.71 -1.91
C LEU A 341 -21.26 -15.50 -0.73
N GLY A 342 -21.96 -15.44 0.39
CA GLY A 342 -21.46 -16.04 1.60
C GLY A 342 -22.45 -16.01 2.73
N TRP A 343 -21.89 -16.07 3.93
CA TRP A 343 -22.57 -16.12 5.20
C TRP A 343 -21.87 -15.18 6.18
N SER A 344 -22.64 -14.52 7.04
CA SER A 344 -22.13 -13.70 8.14
C SER A 344 -22.93 -13.98 9.40
N ALA A 345 -22.22 -14.14 10.51
CA ALA A 345 -22.75 -13.92 11.84
C ALA A 345 -23.08 -12.43 11.99
N VAL A 346 -24.23 -12.12 12.59
CA VAL A 346 -24.66 -10.77 12.96
C VAL A 346 -24.83 -10.74 14.48
N ASN A 347 -24.04 -9.90 15.14
CA ASN A 347 -23.98 -9.80 16.61
C ASN A 347 -24.65 -8.54 17.16
N ASP A 348 -25.05 -7.64 16.28
CA ASP A 348 -25.71 -6.37 16.60
C ASP A 348 -26.97 -6.30 15.73
N THR A 349 -28.14 -6.08 16.35
CA THR A 349 -29.38 -5.86 15.60
C THR A 349 -29.55 -4.35 15.40
N PRO A 350 -29.09 -3.78 14.27
CA PRO A 350 -29.22 -2.34 14.04
C PRO A 350 -30.69 -1.92 14.03
N GLY A 351 -31.05 -1.05 14.97
CA GLY A 351 -32.35 -0.36 15.00
C GLY A 351 -33.38 -0.87 16.01
N VAL A 352 -33.02 -1.79 16.92
CA VAL A 352 -33.81 -2.04 18.14
C VAL A 352 -33.24 -1.22 19.30
N GLY A 353 -33.46 0.10 19.26
CA GLY A 353 -33.31 0.91 20.47
C GLY A 353 -34.26 0.36 21.54
N PHE A 354 -33.71 -0.20 22.61
CA PHE A 354 -34.44 -0.58 23.84
C PHE A 354 -35.84 -1.17 23.59
N SER A 355 -35.92 -2.43 23.12
CA SER A 355 -37.21 -3.15 23.20
C SER A 355 -37.46 -3.51 24.67
N SER A 356 -38.35 -2.77 25.32
CA SER A 356 -38.82 -3.09 26.67
C SER A 356 -39.53 -4.45 26.68
N SER A 357 -39.04 -5.34 27.54
CA SER A 357 -39.58 -6.67 27.87
C SER A 357 -41.11 -6.73 27.91
N ASP A 358 -41.68 -7.68 27.13
CA ASP A 358 -42.98 -8.28 27.42
C ASP A 358 -42.80 -9.28 28.57
N SER A 359 -43.31 -8.94 29.75
CA SER A 359 -43.29 -9.78 30.95
C SER A 359 -44.32 -10.91 30.83
N THR A 360 -43.95 -12.06 30.27
CA THR A 360 -44.72 -13.30 30.49
C THR A 360 -43.84 -14.36 31.15
N GLY A 361 -44.02 -14.46 32.48
CA GLY A 361 -43.24 -15.28 33.39
C GLY A 361 -43.08 -16.73 32.95
N GLY A 362 -41.84 -17.12 32.70
CA GLY A 362 -41.44 -18.49 32.43
C GLY A 362 -39.99 -18.72 32.87
N ALA A 363 -39.85 -19.46 33.97
CA ALA A 363 -38.67 -20.14 34.54
C ALA A 363 -37.27 -19.50 34.38
N PRO A 364 -36.48 -19.38 35.48
CA PRO A 364 -35.13 -18.84 35.42
C PRO A 364 -34.25 -19.72 34.52
N LYS A 365 -33.76 -19.15 33.41
CA LYS A 365 -32.71 -19.76 32.63
C LYS A 365 -31.38 -19.55 33.36
N THR A 366 -30.69 -20.66 33.57
CA THR A 366 -29.34 -20.75 34.12
C THR A 366 -28.38 -19.82 33.40
N GLU A 367 -27.55 -19.12 34.19
CA GLU A 367 -26.34 -18.39 33.77
C GLU A 367 -25.45 -19.29 32.88
N GLY A 368 -25.70 -19.27 31.58
CA GLY A 368 -24.84 -19.87 30.58
C GLY A 368 -23.92 -18.79 30.04
N SER A 369 -22.62 -18.92 30.28
CA SER A 369 -21.57 -18.08 29.66
C SER A 369 -21.42 -18.39 28.15
N GLY A 370 -22.53 -18.33 27.40
CA GLY A 370 -22.61 -18.73 26.01
C GLY A 370 -22.78 -17.55 25.06
N PHE A 371 -22.33 -17.71 23.82
CA PHE A 371 -22.60 -16.80 22.69
C PHE A 371 -24.10 -16.83 22.35
N GLU A 372 -24.97 -16.21 23.15
CA GLU A 372 -26.41 -16.51 23.15
C GLU A 372 -27.26 -15.81 22.06
N SER A 373 -26.68 -14.95 21.22
CA SER A 373 -27.43 -14.35 20.10
C SER A 373 -26.61 -14.12 18.82
N VAL A 374 -26.01 -15.19 18.27
CA VAL A 374 -25.44 -15.12 16.92
C VAL A 374 -26.52 -15.45 15.89
N GLU A 375 -27.00 -14.44 15.17
CA GLU A 375 -27.92 -14.68 14.05
C GLU A 375 -27.15 -14.86 12.73
N ASN A 376 -27.74 -15.61 11.80
CA ASN A 376 -27.14 -15.93 10.51
C ASN A 376 -27.73 -15.05 9.40
N ALA A 377 -26.88 -14.43 8.60
CA ALA A 377 -27.30 -13.64 7.44
C ALA A 377 -26.64 -14.13 6.15
N LEU A 378 -27.38 -14.01 5.04
CA LEU A 378 -26.80 -14.18 3.70
C LEU A 378 -25.91 -12.97 3.41
N SER A 379 -24.68 -13.23 2.99
CA SER A 379 -23.66 -12.21 2.71
C SER A 379 -23.48 -12.03 1.19
N ILE A 380 -23.35 -10.78 0.75
CA ILE A 380 -22.97 -10.41 -0.61
C ILE A 380 -21.72 -9.54 -0.50
N MET A 381 -20.63 -10.01 -1.11
CA MET A 381 -19.34 -9.32 -1.06
C MET A 381 -19.02 -8.66 -2.40
N GLN A 382 -18.52 -7.44 -2.36
CA GLN A 382 -17.95 -6.73 -3.50
C GLN A 382 -16.47 -6.50 -3.25
N ALA A 383 -15.62 -7.02 -4.13
CA ALA A 383 -14.17 -6.87 -4.03
C ALA A 383 -13.67 -5.93 -5.12
N VAL A 384 -12.88 -4.93 -4.75
CA VAL A 384 -12.23 -4.01 -5.67
C VAL A 384 -10.76 -3.89 -5.32
N ARG A 385 -9.89 -4.00 -6.32
CA ARG A 385 -8.46 -3.73 -6.22
C ARG A 385 -8.07 -2.74 -7.30
N LEU A 386 -7.31 -1.71 -6.93
CA LEU A 386 -6.66 -0.78 -7.85
C LEU A 386 -5.16 -0.89 -7.65
N GLY A 387 -4.39 -1.10 -8.73
CA GLY A 387 -2.94 -1.31 -8.67
C GLY A 387 -2.53 -2.75 -9.00
N ALA A 388 -1.37 -3.19 -8.54
CA ALA A 388 -0.86 -4.56 -8.76
C ALA A 388 -0.67 -5.30 -7.43
N ARG A 389 -1.07 -6.59 -7.37
CA ARG A 389 -1.12 -7.38 -6.12
C ARG A 389 0.16 -7.27 -5.29
N ASP A 390 1.31 -7.42 -5.92
CA ASP A 390 2.63 -7.35 -5.26
C ASP A 390 3.36 -6.03 -5.52
N GLY A 391 2.61 -4.99 -5.91
CA GLY A 391 3.12 -3.64 -6.07
C GLY A 391 2.36 -2.62 -5.24
N LEU A 392 2.15 -1.44 -5.81
CA LEU A 392 1.26 -0.44 -5.23
C LEU A 392 -0.17 -0.94 -5.42
N THR A 393 -0.91 -1.09 -4.33
CA THR A 393 -2.31 -1.52 -4.38
C THR A 393 -3.17 -0.83 -3.34
N LEU A 394 -4.40 -0.50 -3.72
CA LEU A 394 -5.53 -0.28 -2.84
C LEU A 394 -6.53 -1.42 -3.05
N LEU A 395 -6.86 -2.14 -1.98
CA LEU A 395 -7.87 -3.20 -1.99
C LEU A 395 -8.99 -2.85 -1.01
N ALA A 396 -10.23 -3.04 -1.42
CA ALA A 396 -11.42 -2.84 -0.61
C ALA A 396 -12.41 -3.99 -0.83
N ASN A 397 -12.79 -4.64 0.25
CA ASN A 397 -13.83 -5.66 0.30
C ASN A 397 -15.02 -5.09 1.07
N ASN A 398 -16.11 -4.83 0.36
CA ASN A 398 -17.36 -4.38 0.97
C ASN A 398 -18.27 -5.58 1.18
N ASN A 399 -18.87 -5.69 2.35
CA ASN A 399 -19.84 -6.73 2.65
C ASN A 399 -21.23 -6.12 2.83
N PHE A 400 -22.23 -6.76 2.26
CA PHE A 400 -23.65 -6.44 2.44
C PHE A 400 -24.35 -7.69 2.97
N VAL A 401 -25.23 -7.54 3.94
CA VAL A 401 -25.95 -8.67 4.53
C VAL A 401 -27.44 -8.53 4.28
N LEU A 402 -28.08 -9.62 3.87
CA LEU A 402 -29.53 -9.74 3.85
C LEU A 402 -29.96 -10.37 5.17
N PHE A 403 -30.52 -9.53 6.05
CA PHE A 403 -30.86 -9.87 7.41
C PHE A 403 -32.27 -9.36 7.74
N LYS A 404 -33.16 -10.25 8.23
CA LYS A 404 -34.57 -9.94 8.54
C LYS A 404 -35.27 -9.16 7.41
N ASP A 405 -35.15 -9.67 6.17
CA ASP A 405 -35.68 -9.09 4.93
C ASP A 405 -35.19 -7.68 4.56
N LYS A 406 -34.06 -7.25 5.14
CA LYS A 406 -33.43 -5.96 4.84
C LYS A 406 -32.02 -6.16 4.34
N PHE A 407 -31.66 -5.39 3.31
CA PHE A 407 -30.28 -5.23 2.90
C PHE A 407 -29.60 -4.20 3.80
N LEU A 408 -28.60 -4.64 4.54
CA LEU A 408 -27.79 -3.80 5.40
C LEU A 408 -26.35 -3.80 4.88
N TYR A 409 -25.67 -2.67 5.06
CA TYR A 409 -24.24 -2.61 4.85
C TYR A 409 -23.55 -3.38 5.99
N GLY A 410 -22.94 -4.51 5.67
CA GLY A 410 -22.34 -5.43 6.62
C GLY A 410 -20.96 -5.00 7.10
N GLY A 411 -20.20 -4.24 6.30
CA GLY A 411 -18.88 -3.74 6.70
C GLY A 411 -17.92 -3.54 5.55
N THR A 412 -16.70 -3.13 5.84
CA THR A 412 -15.62 -3.02 4.86
C THR A 412 -14.27 -3.32 5.46
N ASN A 413 -13.46 -4.04 4.70
CA ASN A 413 -12.03 -4.23 4.94
C ASN A 413 -11.27 -3.56 3.81
N ALA A 414 -10.31 -2.72 4.16
CA ALA A 414 -9.47 -2.00 3.22
C ALA A 414 -7.99 -2.25 3.51
N THR A 415 -7.18 -2.28 2.45
CA THR A 415 -5.72 -2.42 2.54
C THR A 415 -5.07 -1.51 1.51
N ILE A 416 -4.13 -0.69 1.95
CA ILE A 416 -3.20 0.05 1.09
C ILE A 416 -1.84 -0.64 1.23
N GLN A 417 -1.24 -1.01 0.12
CA GLN A 417 0.08 -1.61 0.05
C GLN A 417 1.01 -0.70 -0.75
N ILE A 418 2.16 -0.35 -0.17
CA ILE A 418 3.18 0.49 -0.78
C ILE A 418 4.50 -0.28 -0.82
N PRO A 419 5.07 -0.53 -2.00
CA PRO A 419 6.37 -1.20 -2.10
C PRO A 419 7.46 -0.32 -1.47
N THR A 420 8.28 -0.92 -0.61
CA THR A 420 9.41 -0.24 0.06
C THR A 420 10.74 -0.70 -0.50
N THR A 421 10.84 -1.98 -0.88
CA THR A 421 11.97 -2.58 -1.62
C THR A 421 11.43 -3.54 -2.68
N ALA A 422 12.31 -4.32 -3.33
CA ALA A 422 11.91 -5.39 -4.24
C ALA A 422 11.18 -6.55 -3.53
N ALA A 423 11.42 -6.74 -2.23
CA ALA A 423 10.93 -7.88 -1.44
C ALA A 423 10.16 -7.46 -0.18
N SER A 424 9.81 -6.17 -0.02
CA SER A 424 9.09 -5.70 1.16
C SER A 424 8.09 -4.58 0.87
N TRP A 425 6.98 -4.58 1.59
CA TRP A 425 5.89 -3.63 1.45
C TRP A 425 5.43 -3.12 2.81
N MET A 426 5.12 -1.83 2.85
CA MET A 426 4.37 -1.24 3.95
C MET A 426 2.89 -1.39 3.66
N LEU A 427 2.12 -1.73 4.68
CA LEU A 427 0.68 -1.93 4.61
C LEU A 427 -0.02 -1.01 5.59
N LEU A 428 -1.13 -0.40 5.16
CA LEU A 428 -2.12 0.22 6.03
C LEU A 428 -3.40 -0.57 5.88
N ARG A 429 -3.90 -1.15 6.97
CA ARG A 429 -5.07 -2.04 6.94
C ARG A 429 -6.09 -1.58 7.95
N GLY A 430 -7.35 -1.71 7.59
CA GLY A 430 -8.44 -1.41 8.51
C GLY A 430 -9.68 -2.14 8.09
N GLY A 431 -10.51 -2.48 9.07
CA GLY A 431 -11.70 -3.24 8.83
C GLY A 431 -12.72 -3.06 9.94
N GLY A 432 -13.98 -3.33 9.62
CA GLY A 432 -15.03 -3.40 10.62
C GLY A 432 -16.40 -3.60 10.00
N GLY A 433 -17.37 -3.99 10.82
CA GLY A 433 -18.72 -4.27 10.32
C GLY A 433 -19.71 -4.76 11.38
N LEU A 434 -20.94 -5.00 10.92
CA LEU A 434 -22.09 -5.50 11.71
C LEU A 434 -21.88 -6.90 12.29
N ALA A 435 -20.84 -7.61 11.86
CA ALA A 435 -20.43 -8.84 12.52
C ALA A 435 -19.87 -8.60 13.94
N GLY A 436 -19.63 -7.35 14.35
CA GLY A 436 -19.22 -7.04 15.72
C GLY A 436 -17.70 -6.95 15.89
N TYR A 437 -16.99 -6.38 14.92
CA TYR A 437 -15.53 -6.24 14.98
C TYR A 437 -15.07 -4.93 14.35
N TRP A 438 -13.87 -4.51 14.76
CA TRP A 438 -13.08 -3.51 14.05
C TRP A 438 -11.59 -3.75 14.26
N TYR A 439 -10.77 -3.28 13.33
CA TYR A 439 -9.33 -3.18 13.49
C TYR A 439 -8.72 -2.07 12.62
N GLY A 440 -7.55 -1.59 13.01
CA GLY A 440 -6.73 -0.66 12.25
C GLY A 440 -5.26 -0.86 12.57
N GLU A 441 -4.42 -1.08 11.57
CA GLU A 441 -3.02 -1.44 11.76
C GLU A 441 -2.08 -0.93 10.65
N VAL A 442 -0.83 -0.75 11.03
CA VAL A 442 0.31 -0.60 10.10
C VAL A 442 1.07 -1.92 10.10
N ALA A 443 1.41 -2.43 8.92
CA ALA A 443 2.12 -3.70 8.81
C ALA A 443 3.30 -3.63 7.84
N LEU A 444 4.25 -4.55 8.03
CA LEU A 444 5.35 -4.82 7.12
C LEU A 444 5.17 -6.24 6.56
N ARG A 445 5.02 -6.34 5.24
CA ARG A 445 5.00 -7.59 4.49
C ARG A 445 6.35 -7.79 3.84
N VAL A 446 6.90 -9.01 3.91
CA VAL A 446 8.22 -9.37 3.36
C VAL A 446 8.10 -10.68 2.60
N LEU A 447 8.68 -10.74 1.40
CA LEU A 447 8.91 -11.97 0.65
C LEU A 447 10.08 -12.70 1.32
N PHE A 448 9.76 -13.80 2.02
CA PHE A 448 10.73 -14.58 2.79
C PHE A 448 11.49 -15.59 1.92
N SER A 449 10.81 -16.19 0.95
CA SER A 449 11.40 -17.11 -0.03
C SER A 449 10.63 -17.08 -1.35
N GLY A 450 11.32 -17.40 -2.45
CA GLY A 450 10.76 -17.40 -3.80
C GLY A 450 10.85 -16.02 -4.47
N ASN A 451 10.12 -15.83 -5.57
CA ASN A 451 10.12 -14.61 -6.39
C ASN A 451 8.71 -13.98 -6.52
N GLY A 452 7.75 -14.40 -5.71
CA GLY A 452 6.34 -14.02 -5.81
C GLY A 452 5.48 -14.94 -6.69
N GLU A 453 6.05 -15.90 -7.40
CA GLU A 453 5.28 -16.96 -8.07
C GLU A 453 5.00 -18.14 -7.14
N ARG A 454 4.78 -19.33 -7.70
CA ARG A 454 4.68 -20.59 -6.97
C ARG A 454 5.89 -20.80 -6.04
N ASP A 455 5.66 -21.55 -4.98
CA ASP A 455 6.63 -21.83 -3.91
C ASP A 455 7.16 -20.59 -3.17
N SER A 456 6.47 -19.45 -3.29
CA SER A 456 6.80 -18.24 -2.56
C SER A 456 6.12 -18.18 -1.20
N LEU A 457 6.86 -17.71 -0.20
CA LEU A 457 6.37 -17.49 1.17
C LEU A 457 6.51 -16.01 1.52
N PHE A 458 5.42 -15.40 1.96
CA PHE A 458 5.43 -14.06 2.53
C PHE A 458 5.11 -14.12 4.02
N MET A 459 5.73 -13.21 4.75
CA MET A 459 5.48 -12.98 6.17
C MET A 459 4.99 -11.55 6.37
N THR A 460 4.00 -11.36 7.22
CA THR A 460 3.48 -10.04 7.60
C THR A 460 3.54 -9.89 9.12
N VAL A 461 4.04 -8.76 9.59
CA VAL A 461 3.98 -8.35 11.00
C VAL A 461 3.29 -6.99 11.11
N SER A 462 2.40 -6.82 12.08
CA SER A 462 1.61 -5.60 12.22
C SER A 462 1.51 -5.12 13.66
N LEU A 463 1.26 -3.82 13.81
CA LEU A 463 0.94 -3.17 15.07
C LEU A 463 -0.24 -2.22 14.85
N GLY A 464 -1.17 -2.21 15.80
CA GLY A 464 -2.38 -1.40 15.67
C GLY A 464 -3.31 -1.54 16.86
N ALA A 465 -4.60 -1.44 16.58
CA ALA A 465 -5.65 -1.68 17.54
C ALA A 465 -6.75 -2.54 16.91
N ALA A 466 -7.43 -3.31 17.75
CA ALA A 466 -8.58 -4.10 17.36
C ALA A 466 -9.61 -4.10 18.49
N GLY A 467 -10.84 -4.44 18.15
CA GLY A 467 -11.89 -4.59 19.13
C GLY A 467 -13.07 -5.39 18.60
N LEU A 468 -13.89 -5.81 19.55
CA LEU A 468 -15.09 -6.59 19.34
C LEU A 468 -16.25 -5.91 20.05
N PHE A 469 -17.44 -6.06 19.49
CA PHE A 469 -18.67 -5.56 20.08
C PHE A 469 -19.84 -6.46 19.69
N GLY A 470 -20.88 -6.46 20.52
CA GLY A 470 -22.08 -7.26 20.33
C GLY A 470 -23.10 -6.98 21.42
N GLU A 471 -24.05 -7.88 21.58
CA GLU A 471 -25.08 -7.81 22.61
C GLU A 471 -25.00 -9.06 23.50
N LYS A 472 -25.32 -8.90 24.80
CA LYS A 472 -25.53 -10.00 25.73
C LYS A 472 -26.91 -9.89 26.36
N GLU A 473 -27.54 -11.03 26.61
CA GLU A 473 -28.78 -11.10 27.37
C GLU A 473 -28.46 -10.95 28.86
N VAL A 474 -29.09 -9.96 29.52
CA VAL A 474 -28.99 -9.74 30.96
C VAL A 474 -30.34 -9.98 31.60
N VAL A 475 -30.34 -10.79 32.67
CA VAL A 475 -31.51 -11.07 33.48
C VAL A 475 -31.39 -10.31 34.80
N ASP A 476 -32.23 -9.29 34.99
CA ASP A 476 -32.34 -8.51 36.24
C ASP A 476 -33.73 -8.71 36.85
N GLY A 477 -33.81 -9.65 37.80
CA GLY A 477 -35.09 -10.08 38.37
C GLY A 477 -35.98 -10.79 37.35
N ASP A 478 -37.16 -10.22 37.09
CA ASP A 478 -38.13 -10.73 36.10
C ASP A 478 -37.95 -10.09 34.70
N TYR A 479 -36.96 -9.21 34.52
CA TYR A 479 -36.71 -8.52 33.27
C TYR A 479 -35.52 -9.14 32.54
N THR A 480 -35.75 -9.48 31.27
CA THR A 480 -34.70 -9.83 30.31
C THR A 480 -34.51 -8.66 29.36
N TYR A 481 -33.29 -8.14 29.26
CA TYR A 481 -32.91 -7.10 28.30
C TYR A 481 -31.57 -7.40 27.63
N GLN A 482 -31.32 -6.80 26.47
CA GLN A 482 -30.04 -6.89 25.78
C GLN A 482 -29.14 -5.72 26.23
N GLU A 483 -27.92 -6.02 26.65
CA GLU A 483 -26.89 -5.02 26.97
C GLU A 483 -25.79 -5.07 25.90
N SER A 484 -25.43 -3.92 25.34
CA SER A 484 -24.30 -3.84 24.42
C SER A 484 -22.99 -4.07 25.16
N ILE A 485 -22.20 -5.02 24.68
CA ILE A 485 -20.83 -5.25 25.15
C ILE A 485 -19.84 -4.83 24.08
N GLY A 486 -18.72 -4.27 24.50
CA GLY A 486 -17.69 -3.87 23.56
C GLY A 486 -16.37 -3.60 24.26
N TYR A 487 -15.30 -4.16 23.71
CA TYR A 487 -13.96 -3.95 24.21
C TYR A 487 -12.96 -3.97 23.07
N GLY A 488 -11.89 -3.21 23.25
CA GLY A 488 -10.81 -3.11 22.28
C GLY A 488 -9.54 -2.61 22.94
N GLY A 489 -8.46 -2.65 22.18
CA GLY A 489 -7.17 -2.19 22.67
C GLY A 489 -6.04 -2.48 21.70
N PRO A 490 -4.79 -2.39 22.19
CA PRO A 490 -3.61 -2.55 21.34
C PRO A 490 -3.55 -3.98 20.80
N ALA A 491 -3.21 -4.09 19.53
CA ALA A 491 -3.09 -5.34 18.79
C ALA A 491 -1.70 -5.46 18.16
N ALA A 492 -1.16 -6.67 18.15
CA ALA A 492 0.06 -7.01 17.43
C ALA A 492 -0.24 -8.22 16.56
N GLY A 493 -0.13 -8.08 15.25
CA GLY A 493 -0.54 -9.11 14.32
C GLY A 493 0.62 -9.82 13.64
N PHE A 494 0.35 -11.06 13.23
CA PHE A 494 1.26 -11.89 12.45
C PHE A 494 0.47 -12.59 11.34
N GLY A 495 1.06 -12.65 10.15
CA GLY A 495 0.46 -13.31 9.01
C GLY A 495 1.46 -14.04 8.14
N LEU A 496 0.96 -15.03 7.43
CA LEU A 496 1.69 -15.82 6.46
C LEU A 496 0.86 -15.91 5.18
N GLU A 497 1.54 -15.92 4.04
CA GLU A 497 0.93 -16.20 2.74
C GLU A 497 1.84 -17.15 1.97
N TRP A 498 1.28 -18.24 1.48
CA TRP A 498 1.97 -19.25 0.69
C TRP A 498 1.33 -19.34 -0.69
N ARG A 499 2.16 -19.26 -1.72
CA ARG A 499 1.81 -19.50 -3.13
C ARG A 499 2.27 -20.89 -3.58
N LEU A 500 1.38 -21.67 -4.18
CA LEU A 500 1.57 -23.08 -4.57
C LEU A 500 1.32 -23.28 -6.08
#